data_AF-A0AAV4B3R0-F1
#
_entry.id   AF-A0AAV4B3R0-F1
#
_cell.length_a   1.000
_cell.length_b   1.000
_cell.length_c   1.000
_cell.angle_alpha   90.00
_cell.angle_beta   90.00
_cell.angle_gamma   90.00
#
_symmetry.space_group_name_H-M   'P 1'
#
loop_
_entity.id
_entity.type
_entity.pdbx_description
1 polymer ?
#
loop_
_entity_poly.entity_id
_entity_poly.type
_entity_poly.pdbx_seq_one_letter_code
_entity_poly.pdbx_strand_id
1 'polypeptide(L)'
;EEAFQKRLWEKAGSFIIENVYLPAAQARDTGTFNTTVDIKLRQWADIQLPKKCVEIGWDTLHEQFGVLLEQSKKHKDYDELFDPLKAAVVQMTRNKHQWEGKAEDSLRVIQINTLEDRSVHDKEQWDKAVKFMEETMKRQLEQSRKCLNRLLTIWIKV
;
A
#
# COMPACT_ATOMS: atom_id res chain seq x y z
N GLU A 1 0.04 -5.13 12.01
CA GLU A 1 0.70 -5.48 10.74
C GLU A 1 -0.27 -5.43 9.54
N GLU A 2 -1.41 -6.11 9.63
CA GLU A 2 -2.44 -6.13 8.57
C GLU A 2 -2.88 -4.75 8.06
N ALA A 3 -3.08 -3.77 8.97
CA ALA A 3 -3.48 -2.42 8.59
C ALA A 3 -2.45 -1.72 7.68
N PHE A 4 -1.15 -1.91 7.96
CA PHE A 4 -0.08 -1.37 7.14
C PHE A 4 -0.03 -2.05 5.77
N GLN A 5 -0.05 -3.38 5.73
CA GLN A 5 0.00 -4.15 4.48
C GLN A 5 -1.19 -3.81 3.57
N LYS A 6 -2.40 -3.70 4.14
CA LYS A 6 -3.61 -3.29 3.42
C LYS A 6 -3.46 -1.90 2.82
N ARG A 7 -3.04 -0.91 3.60
CA ARG A 7 -2.85 0.48 3.10
C ARG A 7 -1.73 0.57 2.08
N LEU A 8 -0.67 -0.22 2.23
CA LEU A 8 0.40 -0.32 1.25
C LEU A 8 -0.13 -0.84 -0.09
N TRP A 9 -0.90 -1.92 -0.08
CA TRP A 9 -1.52 -2.42 -1.31
C TRP A 9 -2.53 -1.44 -1.91
N GLU A 10 -3.34 -0.76 -1.11
CA GLU A 10 -4.28 0.26 -1.61
C GLU A 10 -3.57 1.41 -2.34
N LYS A 11 -2.41 1.86 -1.82
CA LYS A 11 -1.61 2.92 -2.46
C LYS A 11 -0.69 2.43 -3.58
N ALA A 12 -0.30 1.16 -3.60
CA ALA A 12 0.67 0.60 -4.57
C ALA A 12 0.01 -0.21 -5.70
N GLY A 13 -1.11 -0.87 -5.43
CA GLY A 13 -1.74 -1.85 -6.31
C GLY A 13 -2.10 -1.27 -7.67
N SER A 14 -2.74 -0.10 -7.73
CA SER A 14 -3.06 0.55 -9.01
C SER A 14 -1.81 0.81 -9.85
N PHE A 15 -0.73 1.29 -9.23
CA PHE A 15 0.54 1.49 -9.94
C PHE A 15 1.07 0.18 -10.49
N ILE A 16 1.13 -0.88 -9.67
CA ILE A 16 1.64 -2.20 -10.09
C ILE A 16 0.82 -2.73 -11.28
N ILE A 17 -0.50 -2.62 -11.21
CA ILE A 17 -1.37 -3.15 -12.26
C ILE A 17 -1.19 -2.36 -13.55
N GLU A 18 -1.27 -1.03 -13.48
CA GLU A 18 -1.28 -0.15 -14.65
C GLU A 18 0.10 0.02 -15.29
N ASN A 19 1.16 0.05 -14.48
CA ASN A 19 2.50 0.42 -14.93
C ASN A 19 3.47 -0.77 -15.03
N VAL A 20 3.14 -1.89 -14.39
CA VAL A 20 3.95 -3.12 -14.44
C VAL A 20 3.20 -4.22 -15.20
N TYR A 21 2.05 -4.66 -14.68
CA TYR A 21 1.37 -5.85 -15.19
C TYR A 21 0.79 -5.65 -16.59
N LEU A 22 -0.04 -4.62 -16.80
CA LEU A 22 -0.69 -4.40 -18.09
C LEU A 22 0.31 -4.17 -19.24
N PRO A 23 1.38 -3.36 -19.07
CA PRO A 23 2.40 -3.22 -20.11
C PRO A 23 3.15 -4.53 -20.37
N ALA A 24 3.49 -5.29 -19.33
CA ALA A 24 4.14 -6.58 -19.51
C ALA A 24 3.23 -7.60 -20.21
N ALA A 25 1.92 -7.57 -19.93
CA ALA A 25 0.93 -8.47 -20.53
C ALA A 25 0.78 -8.28 -22.05
N GLN A 26 1.26 -7.18 -22.62
CA GLN A 26 1.33 -6.97 -24.08
C GLN A 26 2.54 -7.65 -24.74
N ALA A 27 3.41 -8.31 -23.95
CA ALA A 27 4.55 -9.04 -24.46
C ALA A 27 4.13 -10.22 -25.35
N ARG A 28 4.97 -10.53 -26.35
CA ARG A 28 4.70 -11.61 -27.31
C ARG A 28 5.02 -13.00 -26.77
N ASP A 29 5.81 -13.07 -25.71
CA ASP A 29 6.30 -14.30 -25.10
C ASP A 29 6.51 -14.13 -23.59
N THR A 30 6.53 -15.26 -22.89
CA THR A 30 6.67 -15.32 -21.43
C THR A 30 8.04 -14.81 -20.94
N GLY A 31 9.10 -14.96 -21.73
CA GLY A 31 10.43 -14.44 -21.40
C GLY A 31 10.41 -12.92 -21.32
N THR A 32 9.92 -12.27 -22.38
CA THR A 32 9.78 -10.80 -22.44
C THR A 32 8.83 -10.29 -21.35
N PHE A 33 7.73 -10.99 -21.05
CA PHE A 33 6.84 -10.67 -19.93
C PHE A 33 7.61 -10.64 -18.61
N ASN A 34 8.30 -11.73 -18.27
CA ASN A 34 9.01 -11.88 -17.00
C ASN A 34 10.10 -10.81 -16.84
N THR A 35 10.89 -10.56 -17.87
CA THR A 35 11.93 -9.52 -17.85
C THR A 35 11.31 -8.14 -17.67
N THR A 36 10.20 -7.84 -18.34
CA THR A 36 9.52 -6.54 -18.22
C THR A 36 8.96 -6.32 -16.81
N VAL A 37 8.35 -7.35 -16.22
CA VAL A 37 7.84 -7.30 -14.84
C VAL A 37 8.98 -7.11 -13.85
N ASP A 38 10.06 -7.89 -13.95
CA ASP A 38 11.20 -7.82 -13.04
C ASP A 38 11.85 -6.42 -13.06
N ILE A 39 12.14 -5.88 -14.25
CA ILE A 39 12.74 -4.54 -14.39
C ILE A 39 11.84 -3.47 -13.77
N LYS A 40 10.55 -3.46 -14.11
CA LYS A 40 9.62 -2.41 -13.67
C LYS A 40 9.30 -2.50 -12.18
N LEU A 41 9.15 -3.71 -11.63
CA LEU A 41 8.97 -3.90 -10.18
C LEU A 41 10.21 -3.47 -9.42
N ARG A 42 11.41 -3.85 -9.89
CA ARG A 42 12.67 -3.47 -9.24
C ARG A 42 12.87 -1.96 -9.24
N GLN A 43 12.63 -1.29 -10.36
CA GLN A 43 12.72 0.16 -10.45
C GLN A 43 11.73 0.86 -9.51
N TRP A 44 10.50 0.35 -9.40
CA TRP A 44 9.51 0.87 -8.46
C TRP A 44 9.92 0.62 -7.00
N ALA A 45 10.38 -0.58 -6.70
CA ALA A 45 10.83 -0.97 -5.37
C ALA A 45 12.05 -0.17 -4.91
N ASP A 46 12.94 0.20 -5.81
CA ASP A 46 14.09 1.04 -5.49
C ASP A 46 13.66 2.47 -5.17
N ILE A 47 12.80 3.07 -6.01
CA ILE A 47 12.56 4.52 -5.95
C ILE A 47 11.35 4.89 -5.07
N GLN A 48 10.25 4.14 -5.21
CA GLN A 48 8.93 4.54 -4.70
C GLN A 48 8.54 3.78 -3.44
N LEU A 49 8.89 2.50 -3.32
CA LEU A 49 8.53 1.68 -2.16
C LEU A 49 9.05 2.26 -0.83
N PRO A 50 10.30 2.74 -0.70
CA PRO A 50 10.80 3.25 0.58
C PRO A 50 10.01 4.48 1.03
N LYS A 51 9.77 5.41 0.11
CA LYS A 51 8.98 6.63 0.33
C LYS A 51 7.57 6.32 0.77
N LYS A 52 6.88 5.45 0.01
CA LYS A 52 5.52 5.03 0.34
C LYS A 52 5.46 4.33 1.69
N CYS A 53 6.42 3.48 2.03
CA CYS A 53 6.48 2.81 3.32
C CYS A 53 6.63 3.79 4.49
N VAL A 54 7.46 4.83 4.36
CA VAL A 54 7.60 5.88 5.38
C VAL A 54 6.28 6.64 5.55
N GLU A 55 5.67 7.09 4.45
CA GLU A 55 4.39 7.81 4.46
C GLU A 55 3.26 6.97 5.07
N ILE A 56 3.10 5.72 4.62
CA ILE A 56 2.04 4.82 5.11
C ILE A 56 2.32 4.41 6.55
N GLY A 57 3.58 4.16 6.91
CA GLY A 57 3.98 3.84 8.27
C GLY A 57 3.59 4.95 9.22
N TRP A 58 3.85 6.20 8.84
CA TRP A 58 3.46 7.38 9.60
C TRP A 58 1.94 7.54 9.73
N ASP A 59 1.21 7.46 8.62
CA ASP A 59 -0.26 7.54 8.62
C ASP A 59 -0.88 6.46 9.50
N THR A 60 -0.39 5.23 9.38
CA THR A 60 -0.90 4.06 10.12
C THR A 60 -0.56 4.18 11.60
N LEU A 61 0.65 4.60 11.95
CA LEU A 61 1.06 4.81 13.35
C LEU A 61 0.15 5.82 14.04
N HIS A 62 -0.14 6.95 13.40
CA HIS A 62 -1.02 7.97 13.96
C HIS A 62 -2.46 7.50 14.10
N GLU A 63 -2.97 6.77 13.12
CA GLU A 63 -4.30 6.17 13.20
C GLU A 63 -4.39 5.20 14.39
N GLN A 64 -3.44 4.28 14.52
CA GLN A 64 -3.43 3.32 15.63
C GLN A 64 -3.25 4.03 16.98
N PHE A 65 -2.42 5.07 17.05
CA PHE A 65 -2.28 5.88 18.26
C PHE A 65 -3.59 6.58 18.64
N GLY A 66 -4.32 7.12 17.66
CA GLY A 66 -5.65 7.69 17.88
C GLY A 66 -6.65 6.67 18.42
N VAL A 67 -6.65 5.44 17.89
CA VAL A 67 -7.48 4.34 18.40
C VAL A 67 -7.14 4.01 19.85
N LEU A 68 -5.85 3.97 20.21
CA LEU A 68 -5.41 3.72 21.59
C LEU A 68 -5.86 4.84 22.55
N LEU A 69 -5.79 6.10 22.13
CA LEU A 69 -6.32 7.22 22.92
C LEU A 69 -7.83 7.09 23.15
N GLU A 70 -8.60 6.74 22.13
CA GLU A 70 -10.04 6.51 22.26
C GLU A 70 -10.38 5.28 23.12
N GLN A 71 -9.53 4.26 23.13
CA GLN A 71 -9.68 3.12 24.04
C GLN A 71 -9.39 3.51 25.49
N SER A 72 -8.39 4.37 25.72
CA SER A 72 -8.05 4.83 27.08
C SER A 72 -9.19 5.60 27.75
N LYS A 73 -10.01 6.33 26.97
CA LYS A 73 -11.23 7.02 27.42
C LYS A 73 -12.28 6.11 28.05
N LYS A 74 -12.24 4.81 27.74
CA LYS A 74 -13.22 3.83 28.22
C LYS A 74 -12.87 3.25 29.59
N HIS A 75 -11.73 3.63 30.16
CA HIS A 75 -11.30 3.15 31.48
C HIS A 75 -12.11 3.82 32.60
N LYS A 76 -12.40 3.07 33.68
CA LYS A 76 -13.24 3.58 34.80
C LYS A 76 -12.63 4.78 35.53
N ASP A 77 -11.30 4.87 35.55
CA ASP A 77 -10.55 5.94 36.21
C ASP A 77 -10.07 7.02 35.22
N TYR A 78 -10.73 7.14 34.06
CA TYR A 78 -10.35 8.10 33.05
C TYR A 78 -10.71 9.54 33.45
N ASP A 79 -9.71 10.42 33.42
CA ASP A 79 -9.88 11.86 33.63
C ASP A 79 -9.76 12.60 32.28
N GLU A 80 -10.82 13.35 31.95
CA GLU A 80 -10.94 14.14 30.72
C GLU A 80 -10.13 15.45 30.78
N LEU A 81 -9.60 15.84 31.95
CA LEU A 81 -8.89 17.11 32.16
C LEU A 81 -7.75 17.35 31.14
N PHE A 82 -7.05 16.28 30.75
CA PHE A 82 -5.90 16.36 29.84
C PHE A 82 -6.25 16.13 28.36
N ASP A 83 -7.51 15.92 28.01
CA ASP A 83 -7.91 15.56 26.65
C ASP A 83 -7.65 16.64 25.62
N PRO A 84 -7.92 17.93 25.91
CA PRO A 84 -7.53 19.01 25.01
C PRO A 84 -6.01 19.05 24.79
N LEU A 85 -5.22 18.78 25.83
CA LEU A 85 -3.76 18.76 25.75
C LEU A 85 -3.27 17.56 24.92
N LYS A 86 -3.79 16.35 25.17
CA LYS A 86 -3.46 15.15 24.40
C LYS A 86 -3.77 15.36 22.91
N ALA A 87 -4.94 15.91 22.59
CA ALA A 87 -5.34 16.21 21.22
C ALA A 87 -4.39 17.24 20.57
N ALA A 88 -4.06 18.33 21.27
CA ALA A 88 -3.13 19.34 20.79
C ALA A 88 -1.73 18.77 20.55
N VAL A 89 -1.22 17.91 21.45
CA VAL A 89 0.09 17.25 21.31
C VAL A 89 0.12 16.29 20.13
N VAL A 90 -0.94 15.51 19.90
CA VAL A 90 -1.05 14.62 18.73
C VAL A 90 -1.01 15.43 17.44
N GLN A 91 -1.82 16.49 17.36
CA GLN A 91 -1.89 17.32 16.17
C GLN A 91 -0.56 18.05 15.91
N MET A 92 0.08 18.57 16.96
CA MET A 92 1.38 19.23 16.85
C MET A 92 2.48 18.27 16.43
N THR A 93 2.53 17.07 17.02
CA THR A 93 3.48 16.01 16.63
C THR A 93 3.29 15.63 15.17
N ARG A 94 2.03 15.43 14.73
CA ARG A 94 1.72 15.11 13.34
C ARG A 94 2.20 16.18 12.35
N ASN A 95 2.06 17.45 12.72
CA ASN A 95 2.38 18.58 11.84
C ASN A 95 3.87 18.95 11.85
N LYS A 96 4.56 18.77 12.98
CA LYS A 96 5.98 19.14 13.13
C LYS A 96 6.95 18.02 12.80
N HIS A 97 6.50 16.77 12.82
CA HIS A 97 7.39 15.65 12.55
C HIS A 97 7.82 15.65 11.08
N GLN A 98 9.13 15.58 10.89
CA GLN A 98 9.75 15.34 9.60
C GLN A 98 10.65 14.12 9.78
N TRP A 99 10.44 13.12 8.94
CA TRP A 99 11.35 11.98 8.89
C TRP A 99 12.72 12.45 8.43
N GLU A 100 13.78 11.90 9.01
CA GLU A 100 15.12 12.12 8.49
C GLU A 100 15.21 11.52 7.10
N GLY A 101 15.70 12.27 6.11
CA GLY A 101 15.84 11.77 4.73
C GLY A 101 16.65 10.47 4.62
N LYS A 102 17.58 10.23 5.56
CA LYS A 102 18.36 8.99 5.65
C LYS A 102 17.54 7.75 5.97
N ALA A 103 16.33 7.91 6.52
CA ALA A 103 15.44 6.79 6.82
C ALA A 103 14.95 6.13 5.53
N GLU A 104 14.65 6.92 4.49
CA GLU A 104 14.28 6.39 3.18
C GLU A 104 15.43 5.60 2.55
N ASP A 105 16.65 6.11 2.63
CA ASP A 105 17.85 5.45 2.08
C ASP A 105 18.16 4.14 2.83
N SER A 106 18.03 4.15 4.16
CA SER A 106 18.22 2.96 4.98
C SER A 106 17.16 1.89 4.66
N LEU A 107 15.90 2.29 4.51
CA LEU A 107 14.81 1.39 4.12
C LEU A 107 15.00 0.83 2.72
N ARG A 108 15.46 1.64 1.77
CA ARG A 108 15.77 1.20 0.40
C ARG A 108 16.76 0.03 0.40
N VAL A 109 17.89 0.17 1.11
CA VAL A 109 18.92 -0.88 1.16
C VAL A 109 18.36 -2.18 1.73
N ILE A 110 17.61 -2.10 2.84
CA ILE A 110 17.00 -3.27 3.48
C ILE A 110 15.98 -3.93 2.54
N GLN A 111 15.11 -3.13 1.91
CA GLN A 111 14.03 -3.62 1.06
C GLN A 111 14.57 -4.28 -0.21
N ILE A 112 15.55 -3.68 -0.88
CA ILE A 112 16.17 -4.25 -2.08
C ILE A 112 16.86 -5.57 -1.75
N ASN A 113 17.68 -5.60 -0.69
CA ASN A 113 18.35 -6.84 -0.27
C ASN A 113 17.33 -7.96 0.04
N THR A 114 16.21 -7.61 0.67
CA THR A 114 15.14 -8.57 0.99
C THR A 114 14.42 -9.06 -0.27
N LEU A 115 14.23 -8.20 -1.28
CA LEU A 115 13.59 -8.58 -2.54
C LEU A 115 14.47 -9.46 -3.43
N GLU A 116 15.80 -9.29 -3.34
CA GLU A 116 16.76 -10.12 -4.07
C GLU A 116 16.87 -11.54 -3.49
N ASP A 117 16.57 -11.74 -2.21
CA ASP A 117 16.69 -13.02 -1.50
C ASP A 117 15.59 -14.06 -1.82
N ARG A 118 14.91 -13.94 -2.97
CA ARG A 118 13.82 -14.81 -3.46
C ARG A 118 12.65 -14.98 -2.48
N SER A 119 11.67 -14.09 -2.60
CA SER A 119 10.50 -13.95 -1.72
C SER A 119 9.40 -15.04 -1.78
N VAL A 120 9.67 -16.24 -2.30
CA VAL A 120 8.69 -17.37 -2.26
C VAL A 120 9.40 -18.67 -1.94
N HIS A 121 9.32 -19.09 -0.68
CA HIS A 121 10.13 -20.19 -0.14
C HIS A 121 9.44 -21.55 -0.28
N ASP A 122 8.12 -21.57 -0.54
CA ASP A 122 7.34 -22.79 -0.67
C ASP A 122 6.20 -22.66 -1.71
N LYS A 123 5.64 -23.80 -2.11
CA LYS A 123 4.54 -23.88 -3.08
C LYS A 123 3.26 -23.21 -2.56
N GLU A 124 3.01 -23.26 -1.25
CA GLU A 124 1.79 -22.71 -0.66
C GLU A 124 1.76 -21.17 -0.77
N GLN A 125 2.89 -20.52 -0.52
CA GLN A 125 3.10 -19.09 -0.70
C GLN A 125 2.93 -18.69 -2.16
N TRP A 126 3.46 -19.50 -3.09
CA TRP A 126 3.25 -19.29 -4.52
C TRP A 126 1.76 -19.33 -4.89
N ASP A 127 1.05 -20.38 -4.46
CA ASP A 127 -0.38 -20.54 -4.75
C ASP A 127 -1.22 -19.41 -4.14
N LYS A 128 -0.86 -18.94 -2.93
CA LYS A 128 -1.48 -17.76 -2.30
C LYS A 128 -1.24 -16.49 -3.12
N ALA A 129 -0.01 -16.26 -3.59
CA ALA A 129 0.32 -15.09 -4.40
C ALA A 129 -0.41 -15.10 -5.75
N VAL A 130 -0.50 -16.26 -6.41
CA VAL A 130 -1.25 -16.43 -7.66
C VAL A 130 -2.74 -16.13 -7.44
N LYS A 131 -3.35 -16.74 -6.40
CA LYS A 131 -4.77 -16.47 -6.06
C LYS A 131 -5.01 -15.00 -5.76
N PHE A 132 -4.14 -14.37 -4.99
CA PHE A 132 -4.22 -12.95 -4.68
C PHE A 132 -4.22 -12.07 -5.92
N MET A 133 -3.32 -12.35 -6.88
CA MET A 133 -3.24 -11.59 -8.12
C MET A 133 -4.46 -11.87 -9.01
N GLU A 134 -4.92 -13.12 -9.09
CA GLU A 134 -6.13 -13.49 -9.84
C GLU A 134 -7.37 -12.77 -9.31
N GLU A 135 -7.60 -12.77 -7.99
CA GLU A 135 -8.69 -12.05 -7.34
C GLU A 135 -8.60 -10.54 -7.57
N THR A 136 -7.39 -9.99 -7.52
CA THR A 136 -7.14 -8.57 -7.82
C THR A 136 -7.56 -8.24 -9.24
N MET A 137 -7.15 -9.03 -10.23
CA MET A 137 -7.49 -8.82 -11.64
C MET A 137 -9.00 -8.94 -11.88
N LYS A 138 -9.65 -9.94 -11.29
CA LYS A 138 -11.12 -10.10 -11.35
C LYS A 138 -11.84 -8.88 -10.78
N ARG A 139 -11.40 -8.38 -9.63
CA ARG A 139 -11.96 -7.19 -8.99
C ARG A 139 -11.81 -5.95 -9.87
N GLN A 140 -10.63 -5.74 -10.45
CA GLN A 140 -10.39 -4.63 -11.37
C GLN A 140 -11.30 -4.71 -12.60
N LEU A 141 -11.43 -5.88 -13.22
CA LEU A 141 -12.31 -6.08 -14.37
C LEU A 141 -13.77 -5.76 -14.03
N GLU A 142 -14.26 -6.19 -12.86
CA GLU A 142 -15.62 -5.89 -12.42
C GLU A 142 -15.82 -4.39 -12.16
N GLN A 143 -14.83 -3.71 -11.59
CA GLN A 143 -14.85 -2.26 -11.40
C GLN A 143 -14.90 -1.52 -12.74
N SER A 144 -14.06 -1.91 -13.72
CA SER A 144 -14.09 -1.34 -15.07
C SER A 144 -15.42 -1.58 -15.76
N ARG A 145 -16.01 -2.78 -15.64
CA ARG A 145 -17.34 -3.09 -16.20
C ARG A 145 -18.43 -2.22 -15.57
N LYS A 146 -18.40 -2.03 -14.24
CA LYS A 146 -19.34 -1.15 -13.53
C LYS A 146 -19.20 0.31 -13.98
N CYS A 147 -17.96 0.78 -14.16
CA CYS A 147 -17.68 2.12 -14.67
C CYS A 147 -18.25 2.32 -16.08
N LEU A 148 -17.97 1.40 -17.01
CA LEU A 148 -18.51 1.43 -18.37
C LEU A 148 -20.04 1.43 -18.39
N ASN A 149 -20.69 0.56 -17.62
CA ASN A 149 -22.15 0.51 -17.53
C ASN A 149 -22.74 1.82 -17.00
N ARG A 150 -22.09 2.45 -16.02
CA ARG A 150 -22.51 3.76 -15.51
C ARG A 150 -22.40 4.84 -16.59
N LEU A 151 -21.29 4.88 -17.32
CA LEU A 151 -21.09 5.85 -18.42
C LEU A 151 -22.13 5.65 -19.53
N LEU A 152 -22.37 4.41 -19.95
CA LEU A 152 -23.41 4.08 -20.93
C LEU A 152 -24.82 4.49 -20.45
N THR A 153 -25.13 4.27 -19.18
CA THR A 153 -26.43 4.67 -18.60
C THR A 153 -26.61 6.19 -18.57
N ILE A 154 -25.53 6.94 -18.30
CA ILE A 154 -25.55 8.40 -18.36
C ILE A 154 -25.75 8.85 -19.81
N TRP A 155 -25.03 8.23 -20.76
CA TRP A 155 -25.08 8.59 -22.17
C TRP A 155 -26.45 8.30 -22.82
N ILE A 156 -27.13 7.21 -22.42
CA ILE A 156 -28.49 6.87 -22.90
C ILE A 156 -29.56 7.81 -22.31
N LYS A 157 -29.27 8.49 -21.18
CA LYS A 157 -30.21 9.41 -20.51
C LYS A 157 -30.06 10.88 -20.95
N VAL A 158 -29.04 11.20 -21.74
CA VAL A 158 -28.82 12.52 -22.38
C VAL A 158 -29.36 12.48 -23.79
#